data_AF-A0A150KLK4-F1
#
_entry.id   AF-A0A150KLK4-F1
#
_cell.length_a   1.000
_cell.length_b   1.000
_cell.length_c   1.000
_cell.angle_alpha   90.00
_cell.angle_beta   90.00
_cell.angle_gamma   90.00
#
_symmetry.space_group_name_H-M   'P 1'
#
loop_
_entity.id
_entity.type
_entity.pdbx_description
1 polymer ?
#
loop_
_entity_poly.entity_id
_entity_poly.type
_entity_poly.pdbx_seq_one_letter_code
_entity_poly.pdbx_strand_id
1 'polypeptide(L)' 'MIVTPHTAFYTDQAVSDMVEMALTSLVSFMETGKSRWEIKD' A
#
# COMPACT_ATOMS: atom_id res chain seq x y z
N MET A 1 -23.89 20.21 2.76
CA MET A 1 -22.61 19.55 3.09
C MET A 1 -22.62 18.18 2.41
N ILE A 2 -21.60 17.84 1.63
CA ILE A 2 -21.44 16.51 1.05
C ILE A 2 -20.29 15.84 1.81
N VAL A 3 -20.59 14.71 2.46
CA VAL A 3 -19.62 13.88 3.18
C VAL A 3 -19.52 12.58 2.42
N THR A 4 -18.29 12.18 2.08
CA THR A 4 -18.03 10.89 1.43
C THR A 4 -17.33 9.95 2.41
N PRO A 5 -17.63 8.64 2.38
CA PRO A 5 -17.10 7.69 3.35
C PRO A 5 -15.67 7.25 3.00
N HIS A 6 -14.68 8.15 3.12
CA HIS A 6 -13.26 7.89 2.83
C HIS A 6 -13.01 7.05 1.54
N THR A 7 -13.79 7.33 0.48
CA THR A 7 -13.73 6.60 -0.81
C THR A 7 -12.78 7.23 -1.81
N ALA A 8 -11.97 8.21 -1.40
CA ALA A 8 -11.05 8.93 -2.28
C ALA A 8 -10.10 8.01 -3.06
N PHE A 9 -9.76 6.84 -2.49
CA PHE A 9 -8.88 5.83 -3.08
C PHE A 9 -9.61 4.56 -3.53
N TYR A 10 -10.94 4.58 -3.59
CA TYR A 10 -11.74 3.42 -4.00
C TYR A 10 -11.90 3.36 -5.53
N THR A 11 -10.77 3.26 -6.22
CA THR A 11 -10.70 3.00 -7.67
C THR A 11 -9.93 1.72 -7.91
N ASP A 12 -10.25 1.00 -8.99
CA ASP A 12 -9.63 -0.29 -9.30
C ASP A 12 -8.10 -0.20 -9.37
N GLN A 13 -7.59 0.87 -9.99
CA GLN A 13 -6.14 1.10 -10.10
C GLN A 13 -5.51 1.37 -8.73
N ALA A 14 -6.07 2.29 -7.93
CA ALA A 14 -5.48 2.63 -6.64
C ALA A 14 -5.48 1.42 -5.69
N VAL A 15 -6.54 0.61 -5.70
CA VAL A 15 -6.62 -0.61 -4.91
C VAL A 15 -5.61 -1.66 -5.41
N SER A 16 -5.51 -1.86 -6.72
CA SER A 16 -4.52 -2.78 -7.31
C SER A 16 -3.09 -2.39 -6.92
N ASP A 17 -2.74 -1.11 -7.08
CA ASP A 17 -1.41 -0.58 -6.76
C ASP A 17 -1.10 -0.75 -5.27
N MET A 18 -2.05 -0.44 -4.38
CA MET A 18 -1.87 -0.59 -2.94
C MET A 18 -1.59 -2.05 -2.54
N VAL A 19 -2.32 -3.00 -3.13
CA VAL A 19 -2.14 -4.44 -2.85
C VAL A 19 -0.80 -4.93 -3.38
N GLU A 20 -0.44 -4.59 -4.61
CA GLU A 20 0.84 -4.98 -5.22
C GLU A 20 2.03 -4.46 -4.40
N MET A 21 1.97 -3.20 -3.99
CA MET A 21 3.03 -2.58 -3.19
C MET A 21 3.15 -3.21 -1.80
N ALA A 22 2.03 -3.57 -1.16
CA ALA A 22 2.04 -4.23 0.15
C ALA A 22 2.69 -5.61 0.07
N LEU A 23 2.33 -6.41 -0.94
CA LEU A 23 2.91 -7.74 -1.16
C LEU A 23 4.39 -7.66 -1.52
N THR A 24 4.77 -6.76 -2.43
CA THR A 24 6.17 -6.55 -2.83
C THR A 24 7.03 -6.14 -1.63
N SER A 25 6.51 -5.24 -0.79
CA SER A 25 7.20 -4.83 0.44
C SER A 25 7.39 -5.99 1.41
N LEU A 26 6.38 -6.83 1.59
CA LEU A 26 6.46 -8.01 2.45
C LEU A 26 7.50 -9.01 1.93
N VAL A 27 7.46 -9.33 0.63
CA VAL A 27 8.41 -10.26 0.00
C VAL A 27 9.84 -9.75 0.13
N SER A 28 10.07 -8.47 -0.21
CA SER A 28 11.39 -7.83 -0.04
C SER A 28 11.91 -7.97 1.39
N PHE A 29 11.04 -7.76 2.38
CA PHE A 29 11.39 -7.89 3.78
C PHE A 29 11.74 -9.33 4.16
N MET A 30 10.95 -10.32 3.71
CA MET A 30 11.23 -11.73 3.99
C MET A 30 12.55 -12.20 3.38
N GLU A 31 12.91 -11.72 2.20
CA GLU A 31 14.12 -12.15 1.49
C GLU A 31 15.39 -11.45 1.97
N THR A 32 15.31 -10.14 2.23
CA THR A 32 16.51 -9.30 2.48
C THR A 32 16.59 -8.78 3.92
N GLY A 33 15.56 -9.03 4.73
CA GLY A 33 15.40 -8.43 6.06
C GLY A 33 15.09 -6.92 6.01
N LYS A 34 14.83 -6.36 4.82
CA LYS A 34 14.54 -4.95 4.59
C LYS A 34 13.51 -4.76 3.48
N SER A 35 12.67 -3.73 3.59
CA SER A 35 11.85 -3.23 2.49
C SER A 35 12.20 -1.78 2.17
N ARG A 36 12.23 -1.46 0.87
CA ARG A 36 12.45 -0.08 0.38
C ARG A 36 11.44 0.91 0.95
N TRP A 37 10.25 0.43 1.29
CA TRP A 37 9.13 1.24 1.76
C TRP A 37 8.86 1.07 3.26
N GLU A 38 9.87 0.65 4.02
CA GLU A 38 9.80 0.65 5.48
C GLU A 38 9.59 2.05 6.03
N ILE A 39 8.67 2.15 6.98
CA ILE A 39 8.52 3.34 7.81
C ILE A 39 9.71 3.35 8.77
N LYS A 40 10.48 4.43 8.73
CA LYS A 40 11.57 4.69 9.68
C LYS A 40 11.03 5.65 10.74
N ASP A 41 11.27 5.32 12.00
CA ASP A 41 11.04 6.24 13.13
C ASP A 41 11.98 7.46 13.06
#